data_AF-A0AAW1V9C1-F1
#
_entry.id   AF-A0AAW1V9C1-F1
#
_cell.length_a   1.000
_cell.length_b   1.000
_cell.length_c   1.000
_cell.angle_alpha   90.00
_cell.angle_beta   90.00
_cell.angle_gamma   90.00
#
_symmetry.space_group_name_H-M   'P 1'
#
loop_
_entity.id
_entity.type
_entity.pdbx_description
1 polymer ?
#
loop_
_entity_poly.entity_id
_entity_poly.type
_entity_poly.pdbx_seq_one_letter_code
_entity_poly.pdbx_strand_id
1 'polypeptide(L)'
;MQEILKEFNNVHPLLKFTMEEETQMKLNFLDMTIIRQNNTILTKWYRKKQNSDQILDYRTNHPIKQKKGTAIGYIDRALQLTSPQLRPEMIKHTKHLLEINHYPINVIKALIKERTHKLYNSKTIKSRTENNTTKVTIPFIGNTSYKLKNILKDHNLEVVHRPQNQVKQVFSRLKAITPSKKKSNIVYSIPCKDCGKEYIGQTSQRLQDRINSHKYTKTASTALNKHRTTENHEFDYEKTRILTTQGNRKLREIHEMFHIQANLENTVNDRHDVKQLSLFYLPLLKNPRKTNEKEKLN
;
A
#
# COMPACT_ATOMS: atom_id res chain seq x y z
N MET A 1 -9.41 -30.57 23.97
CA MET A 1 -8.38 -29.80 23.21
C MET A 1 -7.70 -30.67 22.16
N GLN A 2 -7.11 -31.80 22.53
CA GLN A 2 -6.51 -32.74 21.56
C GLN A 2 -7.50 -33.30 20.52
N GLU A 3 -8.74 -33.58 20.92
CA GLU A 3 -9.81 -34.01 19.99
C GLU A 3 -10.15 -32.93 18.95
N ILE A 4 -10.24 -31.66 19.37
CA ILE A 4 -10.47 -30.52 18.48
C ILE A 4 -9.33 -30.41 17.47
N LEU A 5 -8.06 -30.54 17.92
CA LEU A 5 -6.91 -30.50 17.01
C LEU A 5 -6.97 -31.62 15.96
N LYS A 6 -7.42 -32.82 16.35
CA LYS A 6 -7.60 -33.96 15.44
C LYS A 6 -8.68 -33.67 14.40
N GLU A 7 -9.83 -33.16 14.81
CA GLU A 7 -10.92 -32.79 13.90
C GLU A 7 -10.50 -31.74 12.87
N PHE A 8 -9.82 -30.67 13.31
CA PHE A 8 -9.32 -29.62 12.40
C PHE A 8 -8.32 -30.17 11.38
N ASN A 9 -7.46 -31.11 11.79
CA ASN A 9 -6.47 -31.74 10.92
C ASN A 9 -7.03 -32.74 9.91
N ASN A 10 -8.31 -33.10 10.02
CA ASN A 10 -9.03 -33.95 9.06
C ASN A 10 -9.64 -33.16 7.89
N VAL A 11 -9.73 -31.83 7.97
CA VAL A 11 -10.40 -30.99 6.96
C VAL A 11 -9.66 -30.98 5.62
N HIS A 12 -8.32 -30.94 5.61
CA HIS A 12 -7.53 -30.88 4.38
C HIS A 12 -6.15 -31.51 4.56
N PRO A 13 -5.68 -32.38 3.63
CA PRO A 13 -4.42 -33.12 3.78
C PRO A 13 -3.18 -32.23 3.85
N LEU A 14 -3.19 -31.09 3.16
CA LEU A 14 -2.06 -30.15 3.11
C LEU A 14 -2.10 -29.04 4.18
N LEU A 15 -3.16 -28.94 4.99
CA LEU A 15 -3.27 -27.94 6.04
C LEU A 15 -3.20 -28.64 7.39
N LYS A 16 -2.09 -28.45 8.10
CA LYS A 16 -1.89 -29.01 9.44
C LYS A 16 -1.88 -27.91 10.49
N PHE A 17 -2.87 -27.97 11.37
CA PHE A 17 -2.96 -27.16 12.57
C PHE A 17 -2.06 -27.75 13.65
N THR A 18 -1.50 -26.85 14.46
CA THR A 18 -0.67 -27.16 15.63
C THR A 18 -1.27 -26.49 16.85
N MET A 19 -1.11 -27.10 18.03
CA MET A 19 -1.51 -26.52 19.30
C MET A 19 -0.27 -26.31 20.17
N GLU A 20 -0.13 -25.14 20.76
CA GLU A 20 0.94 -24.83 21.72
C GLU A 20 0.40 -25.06 23.14
N GLU A 21 1.10 -25.87 23.94
CA GLU A 21 0.77 -26.15 25.34
C GLU A 21 1.79 -25.49 26.27
N GLU A 22 1.37 -25.19 27.50
CA GLU A 22 2.27 -24.62 28.52
C GLU A 22 3.35 -25.64 28.89
N THR A 23 4.61 -25.25 28.75
CA THR A 23 5.78 -26.09 29.07
C THR A 23 6.70 -25.34 30.02
N GLN A 24 7.14 -25.97 31.10
CA GLN A 24 7.99 -25.34 32.13
C GLN A 24 7.44 -24.01 32.66
N MET A 25 6.12 -23.93 32.88
CA MET A 25 5.41 -22.70 33.29
C MET A 25 5.52 -21.54 32.29
N LYS A 26 5.80 -21.85 31.01
CA LYS A 26 5.94 -20.87 29.93
C LYS A 26 4.98 -21.22 28.79
N LEU A 27 4.36 -20.19 28.23
CA LEU A 27 3.52 -20.31 27.04
C LEU A 27 3.78 -19.11 26.14
N ASN A 28 3.96 -19.35 24.84
CA ASN A 28 4.09 -18.27 23.88
C ASN A 28 2.69 -17.83 23.42
N PHE A 29 2.50 -16.52 23.33
CA PHE A 29 1.28 -15.92 22.81
C PHE A 29 1.65 -14.63 22.07
N LEU A 30 1.39 -14.62 20.76
CA LEU A 30 1.78 -13.52 19.87
C LEU A 30 3.28 -13.20 20.01
N ASP A 31 3.60 -11.94 20.34
CA ASP A 31 4.96 -11.43 20.51
C ASP A 31 5.48 -11.60 21.94
N MET A 32 4.86 -12.43 22.79
CA MET A 32 5.20 -12.56 24.21
C MET A 32 5.33 -14.01 24.64
N THR A 33 6.30 -14.30 25.50
CA THR A 33 6.33 -15.51 26.34
C THR A 33 5.74 -15.12 27.68
N ILE A 34 4.63 -15.73 28.03
CA ILE A 34 3.97 -15.65 29.32
C ILE A 34 4.66 -16.65 30.24
N ILE A 35 5.11 -16.21 31.41
CA ILE A 35 5.84 -17.01 32.38
C ILE A 35 5.09 -16.93 33.71
N ARG A 36 4.62 -18.07 34.22
CA ARG A 36 3.93 -18.17 35.51
C ARG A 36 4.97 -18.34 36.62
N GLN A 37 4.98 -17.45 37.61
CA GLN A 37 5.89 -17.52 38.75
C GLN A 37 5.19 -17.05 40.04
N ASN A 38 5.11 -17.93 41.05
CA ASN A 38 4.62 -17.60 42.40
C ASN A 38 3.34 -16.74 42.40
N ASN A 39 2.30 -17.20 41.68
CA ASN A 39 1.02 -16.51 41.51
C ASN A 39 1.06 -15.17 40.77
N THR A 40 2.17 -14.84 40.12
CA THR A 40 2.32 -13.68 39.24
C THR A 40 2.61 -14.12 37.80
N ILE A 41 2.33 -13.23 36.86
CA ILE A 41 2.65 -13.42 35.44
C ILE A 41 3.79 -12.49 35.08
N LEU A 42 4.91 -13.07 34.65
CA LEU A 42 5.95 -12.34 33.97
C LEU A 42 5.77 -12.48 32.46
N THR A 43 6.25 -11.47 31.75
CA THR A 43 6.20 -11.43 30.30
C THR A 43 7.58 -11.17 29.75
N LYS A 44 7.86 -11.75 28.59
CA LYS A 44 9.11 -11.57 27.87
C LYS A 44 8.82 -11.43 26.40
N TRP A 45 9.44 -10.46 25.73
CA TRP A 45 9.32 -10.34 24.28
C TRP A 45 9.79 -11.63 23.59
N TYR A 46 8.89 -12.28 22.85
CA TYR A 46 9.10 -13.55 22.16
C TYR A 46 9.42 -13.33 20.69
N ARG A 47 10.33 -14.17 20.18
CA ARG A 47 10.63 -14.30 18.75
C ARG A 47 10.68 -15.79 18.42
N LYS A 48 10.00 -16.18 17.35
CA LYS A 48 10.08 -17.55 16.83
C LYS A 48 11.52 -17.91 16.48
N LYS A 49 11.90 -19.17 16.71
CA LYS A 49 13.25 -19.70 16.43
C LYS A 49 13.67 -19.52 14.96
N GLN A 50 12.70 -19.51 14.05
CA GLN A 50 12.91 -19.34 12.60
C GLN A 50 13.11 -17.88 12.18
N ASN A 51 13.13 -16.93 13.13
CA ASN A 51 13.40 -15.53 12.81
C ASN A 51 14.85 -15.36 12.33
N SER A 52 15.04 -14.78 11.15
CA SER A 52 16.36 -14.54 10.56
C SER A 52 17.11 -13.37 11.20
N ASP A 53 16.45 -12.61 12.08
CA ASP A 53 16.99 -11.38 12.68
C ASP A 53 17.43 -10.32 11.65
N GLN A 54 16.90 -10.43 10.41
CA GLN A 54 17.06 -9.45 9.36
C GLN A 54 16.00 -8.36 9.49
N ILE A 55 16.45 -7.13 9.69
CA ILE A 55 15.59 -5.94 9.73
C ILE A 55 16.08 -4.92 8.70
N LEU A 56 15.54 -3.71 8.74
CA LEU A 56 16.01 -2.62 7.89
C LEU A 56 17.47 -2.27 8.23
N ASP A 57 18.41 -2.72 7.39
CA ASP A 57 19.84 -2.45 7.55
C ASP A 57 20.14 -0.95 7.44
N TYR A 58 20.97 -0.45 8.36
CA TYR A 58 21.27 0.97 8.47
C TYR A 58 22.03 1.55 7.27
N ARG A 59 22.71 0.72 6.47
CA ARG A 59 23.47 1.15 5.27
C ARG A 59 22.58 1.38 4.06
N THR A 60 21.34 0.86 4.08
CA THR A 60 20.41 1.00 2.95
C THR A 60 20.08 2.46 2.64
N ASN A 61 19.69 2.77 1.41
CA ASN A 61 19.29 4.13 1.03
C ASN A 61 17.84 4.47 1.48
N HIS A 62 17.53 4.26 2.76
CA HIS A 62 16.25 4.65 3.36
C HIS A 62 16.40 5.95 4.15
N PRO A 63 15.32 6.77 4.26
CA PRO A 63 15.32 7.93 5.13
C PRO A 63 15.74 7.59 6.56
N ILE A 64 16.58 8.41 7.17
CA ILE A 64 17.06 8.19 8.54
C ILE A 64 15.93 8.02 9.57
N LYS A 65 14.80 8.71 9.35
CA LYS A 65 13.60 8.59 10.19
C LYS A 65 13.02 7.18 10.17
N GLN A 66 13.03 6.50 9.02
CA GLN A 66 12.52 5.13 8.89
C GLN A 66 13.44 4.15 9.60
N LYS A 67 14.76 4.26 9.39
CA LYS A 67 15.77 3.46 10.11
C LYS A 67 15.63 3.61 11.64
N LYS A 68 15.59 4.86 12.13
CA LYS A 68 15.36 5.13 13.56
C LYS A 68 14.01 4.58 14.03
N GLY A 69 12.95 4.71 13.22
CA GLY A 69 11.63 4.17 13.51
C GLY A 69 11.63 2.65 13.68
N THR A 70 12.33 1.92 12.80
CA THR A 70 12.53 0.47 12.94
C THR A 70 13.20 0.15 14.27
N ALA A 71 14.33 0.80 14.58
CA ALA A 71 15.04 0.58 15.84
C ALA A 71 14.18 0.89 17.07
N ILE A 72 13.45 2.01 17.06
CA ILE A 72 12.51 2.38 18.12
C ILE A 72 11.46 1.29 18.33
N GLY A 73 10.88 0.74 17.26
CA GLY A 73 9.89 -0.33 17.36
C GLY A 73 10.41 -1.57 18.09
N TYR A 74 11.66 -1.97 17.83
CA TYR A 74 12.28 -3.10 18.54
C TYR A 74 12.63 -2.79 20.00
N ILE A 75 13.13 -1.58 20.27
CA ILE A 75 13.42 -1.12 21.63
C ILE A 75 12.12 -1.05 22.45
N ASP A 76 11.06 -0.50 21.88
CA ASP A 76 9.75 -0.40 22.53
C ASP A 76 9.16 -1.78 22.81
N ARG A 77 9.24 -2.73 21.88
CA ARG A 77 8.81 -4.12 22.15
C ARG A 77 9.58 -4.73 23.31
N ALA A 78 10.91 -4.61 23.31
CA ALA A 78 11.73 -5.14 24.40
C ALA A 78 11.42 -4.51 25.76
N LEU A 79 10.99 -3.25 25.80
CA LEU A 79 10.64 -2.54 27.03
C LEU A 79 9.20 -2.77 27.49
N GLN A 80 8.24 -2.71 26.57
CA GLN A 80 6.81 -2.74 26.86
C GLN A 80 6.25 -4.16 27.00
N LEU A 81 6.78 -5.11 26.22
CA LEU A 81 6.33 -6.51 26.23
C LEU A 81 7.12 -7.40 27.20
N THR A 82 8.00 -6.80 28.01
CA THR A 82 8.86 -7.53 28.96
C THR A 82 8.74 -6.94 30.35
N SER A 83 8.54 -7.82 31.33
CA SER A 83 8.50 -7.47 32.76
C SER A 83 9.84 -6.85 33.21
N PRO A 84 9.83 -5.89 34.15
CA PRO A 84 11.01 -5.10 34.53
C PRO A 84 12.28 -5.92 34.83
N GLN A 85 12.14 -7.07 35.47
CA GLN A 85 13.23 -7.95 35.89
C GLN A 85 13.94 -8.61 34.69
N LEU A 86 13.24 -8.79 33.57
CA LEU A 86 13.76 -9.45 32.36
C LEU A 86 14.18 -8.45 31.27
N ARG A 87 13.93 -7.14 31.46
CA ARG A 87 14.29 -6.09 30.50
C ARG A 87 15.79 -6.02 30.20
N PRO A 88 16.72 -6.16 31.16
CA PRO A 88 18.16 -6.08 30.85
C PRO A 88 18.59 -7.13 29.81
N GLU A 89 18.06 -8.35 29.93
CA GLU A 89 18.29 -9.43 28.96
C GLU A 89 17.75 -9.05 27.59
N MET A 90 16.51 -8.54 27.54
CA MET A 90 15.89 -8.19 26.25
C MET A 90 16.49 -6.97 25.57
N ILE A 91 16.95 -6.00 26.35
CA ILE A 91 17.69 -4.84 25.82
C ILE A 91 19.02 -5.30 25.22
N LYS A 92 19.72 -6.25 25.86
CA LYS A 92 20.95 -6.84 25.31
C LYS A 92 20.70 -7.53 23.98
N HIS A 93 19.63 -8.32 23.88
CA HIS A 93 19.22 -8.94 22.61
C HIS A 93 18.88 -7.91 21.53
N THR A 94 18.11 -6.87 21.86
CA THR A 94 17.77 -5.81 20.91
C THR A 94 19.01 -5.04 20.44
N LYS A 95 19.96 -4.78 21.34
CA LYS A 95 21.23 -4.15 20.98
C LYS A 95 21.99 -5.00 19.95
N HIS A 96 22.14 -6.29 20.22
CA HIS A 96 22.80 -7.21 19.29
C HIS A 96 22.10 -7.26 17.93
N LEU A 97 20.76 -7.37 17.92
CA LEU A 97 19.95 -7.33 16.69
C LEU A 97 20.20 -6.07 15.87
N LEU A 98 20.28 -4.90 16.51
CA LEU A 98 20.54 -3.64 15.81
C LEU A 98 21.99 -3.57 15.29
N GLU A 99 22.96 -4.09 16.04
CA GLU A 99 24.37 -4.13 15.65
C GLU A 99 24.61 -5.00 14.41
N ILE A 100 24.05 -6.21 14.35
CA ILE A 100 24.17 -7.08 13.17
C ILE A 100 23.49 -6.48 11.92
N ASN A 101 22.56 -5.54 12.11
CA ASN A 101 21.91 -4.75 11.05
C ASN A 101 22.58 -3.37 10.85
N HIS A 102 23.83 -3.23 11.29
CA HIS A 102 24.73 -2.09 11.05
C HIS A 102 24.30 -0.75 11.67
N TYR A 103 23.42 -0.76 12.67
CA TYR A 103 23.08 0.47 13.38
C TYR A 103 24.29 0.96 14.19
N PRO A 104 24.68 2.24 14.08
CA PRO A 104 25.78 2.79 14.84
C PRO A 104 25.53 2.71 16.35
N ILE A 105 26.56 2.31 17.11
CA ILE A 105 26.47 2.09 18.56
C ILE A 105 25.98 3.34 19.31
N ASN A 106 26.44 4.52 18.90
CA ASN A 106 26.00 5.80 19.45
C ASN A 106 24.49 6.03 19.24
N VAL A 107 23.97 5.70 18.06
CA VAL A 107 22.54 5.78 17.75
C VAL A 107 21.74 4.80 18.62
N ILE A 108 22.21 3.55 18.74
CA ILE A 108 21.55 2.53 19.56
C ILE A 108 21.46 2.99 21.02
N LYS A 109 22.60 3.40 21.62
CA LYS A 109 22.67 3.89 23.00
C LYS A 109 21.75 5.09 23.23
N ALA A 110 21.77 6.06 22.31
CA ALA A 110 20.93 7.25 22.40
C ALA A 110 19.44 6.89 22.37
N LEU A 111 19.03 6.00 21.44
CA LEU A 111 17.65 5.55 21.33
C LEU A 111 17.20 4.78 22.58
N ILE A 112 18.00 3.82 23.07
CA ILE A 112 17.65 3.07 24.29
C ILE A 112 17.45 4.04 25.46
N LYS A 113 18.39 4.98 25.69
CA LYS A 113 18.28 5.99 26.74
C LYS A 113 17.00 6.82 26.61
N GLU A 114 16.71 7.31 25.40
CA GLU A 114 15.52 8.11 25.11
C GLU A 114 14.22 7.32 25.39
N ARG A 115 14.14 6.07 24.92
CA ARG A 115 12.94 5.23 25.03
C ARG A 115 12.72 4.75 26.47
N THR A 116 13.78 4.36 27.17
CA THR A 116 13.71 4.02 28.59
C THR A 116 13.22 5.21 29.42
N HIS A 117 13.78 6.40 29.20
CA HIS A 117 13.32 7.61 29.88
C HIS A 117 11.83 7.89 29.61
N LYS A 118 11.39 7.76 28.35
CA LYS A 118 9.97 7.94 27.99
C LYS A 118 9.03 6.94 28.66
N LEU A 119 9.46 5.70 28.87
CA LEU A 119 8.65 4.67 29.52
C LEU A 119 8.36 5.01 30.99
N TYR A 120 9.36 5.49 31.73
CA TYR A 120 9.23 5.74 33.17
C TYR A 120 8.73 7.15 33.50
N ASN A 121 8.95 8.14 32.61
CA ASN A 121 8.69 9.55 32.89
C ASN A 121 7.53 10.12 32.07
N SER A 122 6.57 9.32 31.60
CA SER A 122 5.52 9.79 30.69
C SER A 122 4.49 10.71 31.37
N LYS A 123 4.82 11.99 31.52
CA LYS A 123 3.86 13.10 31.52
C LYS A 123 4.00 13.82 30.19
N THR A 124 3.37 13.33 29.13
CA THR A 124 3.30 14.09 27.88
C THR A 124 2.03 13.76 27.11
N ILE A 125 0.95 14.41 27.50
CA ILE A 125 -0.18 14.62 26.58
C ILE A 125 0.34 15.62 25.56
N LYS A 126 0.75 15.14 24.38
CA LYS A 126 1.00 16.06 23.27
C LYS A 126 -0.36 16.52 22.76
N SER A 127 -0.67 17.81 22.95
CA SER A 127 -1.76 18.43 22.21
C SER A 127 -1.46 18.28 20.73
N ARG A 128 -2.41 17.74 19.99
CA ARG A 128 -2.29 17.57 18.54
C ARG A 128 -2.54 18.94 17.93
N THR A 129 -1.49 19.71 17.67
CA THR A 129 -1.59 20.91 16.85
C THR A 129 -1.97 20.49 15.43
N GLU A 130 -3.16 20.88 14.99
CA GLU A 130 -3.59 20.74 13.60
C GLU A 130 -2.80 21.72 12.74
N ASN A 131 -1.70 21.23 12.17
CA ASN A 131 -0.97 21.97 11.15
C ASN A 131 -1.69 21.77 9.81
N ASN A 132 -2.22 22.85 9.23
CA ASN A 132 -2.88 22.90 7.91
C ASN A 132 -1.91 22.73 6.71
N THR A 133 -0.79 22.03 6.89
CA THR A 133 0.20 21.83 5.82
C THR A 133 -0.26 20.78 4.83
N THR A 134 -0.16 21.09 3.54
CA THR A 134 -0.45 20.11 2.48
C THR A 134 0.67 19.07 2.42
N LYS A 135 0.31 17.79 2.49
CA LYS A 135 1.28 16.68 2.47
C LYS A 135 1.57 16.23 1.06
N VAL A 136 2.85 16.17 0.69
CA VAL A 136 3.31 15.69 -0.63
C VAL A 136 4.20 14.48 -0.43
N THR A 137 3.94 13.41 -1.19
CA THR A 137 4.75 12.19 -1.14
C THR A 137 5.71 12.14 -2.32
N ILE A 138 7.01 12.05 -2.05
CA ILE A 138 8.05 11.93 -3.08
C ILE A 138 8.94 10.70 -2.85
N PRO A 139 9.51 10.09 -3.90
CA PRO A 139 10.54 9.06 -3.75
C PRO A 139 11.75 9.58 -2.95
N PHE A 140 12.34 8.71 -2.12
CA PHE A 140 13.61 9.02 -1.46
C PHE A 140 14.79 8.73 -2.41
N ILE A 141 15.59 9.76 -2.65
CA ILE A 141 16.76 9.78 -3.54
C ILE A 141 17.93 10.38 -2.73
N GLY A 142 18.21 9.79 -1.56
CA GLY A 142 19.32 10.19 -0.70
C GLY A 142 19.30 11.68 -0.31
N ASN A 143 20.47 12.33 -0.39
CA ASN A 143 20.65 13.71 0.05
C ASN A 143 19.82 14.73 -0.74
N THR A 144 19.55 14.48 -2.02
CA THR A 144 18.71 15.35 -2.86
C THR A 144 17.31 15.48 -2.29
N SER A 145 16.75 14.40 -1.73
CA SER A 145 15.44 14.43 -1.08
C SER A 145 15.40 15.33 0.15
N TYR A 146 16.49 15.43 0.92
CA TYR A 146 16.56 16.34 2.06
C TYR A 146 16.64 17.80 1.63
N LYS A 147 17.42 18.10 0.58
CA LYS A 147 17.46 19.45 -0.02
C LYS A 147 16.09 19.86 -0.55
N LEU A 148 15.46 19.00 -1.34
CA LEU A 148 14.12 19.24 -1.89
C LEU A 148 13.07 19.41 -0.79
N LYS A 149 13.16 18.61 0.28
CA LYS A 149 12.29 18.78 1.44
C LYS A 149 12.42 20.15 2.09
N ASN A 150 13.63 20.69 2.20
CA ASN A 150 13.84 22.01 2.78
C ASN A 150 13.23 23.11 1.89
N ILE A 151 13.44 23.05 0.57
CA ILE A 151 12.84 23.98 -0.39
C ILE A 151 11.31 23.94 -0.32
N LEU A 152 10.71 22.74 -0.33
CA LEU A 152 9.25 22.59 -0.31
C LEU A 152 8.62 23.00 1.03
N LYS A 153 9.39 22.97 2.12
CA LYS A 153 8.95 23.45 3.43
C LYS A 153 8.59 24.94 3.39
N ASP A 154 9.35 25.74 2.64
CA ASP A 154 9.13 27.18 2.48
C ASP A 154 7.83 27.50 1.74
N HIS A 155 7.27 26.51 1.04
CA HIS A 155 5.98 26.59 0.33
C HIS A 155 4.81 25.94 1.11
N ASN A 156 4.92 25.74 2.42
CA ASN A 156 3.91 25.06 3.26
C ASN A 156 3.58 23.62 2.83
N LEU A 157 4.53 22.95 2.15
CA LEU A 157 4.40 21.57 1.72
C LEU A 157 5.18 20.64 2.64
N GLU A 158 4.47 19.77 3.36
CA GLU A 158 5.11 18.74 4.17
C GLU A 158 5.50 17.55 3.29
N VAL A 159 6.80 17.37 3.08
CA VAL A 159 7.33 16.28 2.28
C VAL A 159 7.46 14.99 3.10
N VAL A 160 6.77 13.95 2.63
CA VAL A 160 6.86 12.58 3.10
C VAL A 160 7.62 11.74 2.08
N HIS A 161 8.66 11.04 2.52
CA HIS A 161 9.46 10.21 1.62
C HIS A 161 8.94 8.77 1.57
N ARG A 162 8.81 8.22 0.37
CA ARG A 162 8.55 6.79 0.14
C ARG A 162 9.78 6.08 -0.41
N PRO A 163 10.05 4.84 0.00
CA PRO A 163 11.09 4.03 -0.65
C PRO A 163 10.71 3.74 -2.11
N GLN A 164 11.72 3.72 -2.99
CA GLN A 164 11.53 3.40 -4.41
C GLN A 164 11.25 1.90 -4.61
N ASN A 165 12.08 1.05 -4.00
CA ASN A 165 11.98 -0.40 -4.11
C ASN A 165 10.97 -0.92 -3.08
N GLN A 166 9.75 -1.23 -3.54
CA GLN A 166 8.73 -1.81 -2.69
C GLN A 166 8.78 -3.33 -2.77
N VAL A 167 8.55 -4.01 -1.65
CA VAL A 167 8.46 -5.48 -1.56
C VAL A 167 7.56 -6.05 -2.68
N LYS A 168 6.44 -5.41 -2.97
CA LYS A 168 5.51 -5.81 -4.03
C LYS A 168 6.09 -5.86 -5.46
N GLN A 169 7.23 -5.19 -5.70
CA GLN A 169 7.91 -5.18 -7.00
C GLN A 169 8.88 -6.36 -7.14
N VAL A 170 9.37 -6.89 -6.01
CA VAL A 170 10.33 -8.01 -5.98
C VAL A 170 9.61 -9.34 -5.84
N PHE A 171 8.58 -9.39 -5.00
CA PHE A 171 7.82 -10.63 -4.77
C PHE A 171 6.80 -10.86 -5.88
N SER A 172 6.69 -12.13 -6.29
CA SER A 172 5.68 -12.58 -7.24
C SER A 172 4.27 -12.32 -6.71
N ARG A 173 3.31 -12.13 -7.62
CA ARG A 173 1.90 -12.00 -7.26
C ARG A 173 1.38 -13.36 -6.81
N LEU A 174 1.48 -13.65 -5.51
CA LEU A 174 0.95 -14.88 -4.91
C LEU A 174 -0.59 -14.93 -4.89
N LYS A 175 -1.26 -13.80 -5.10
CA LYS A 175 -2.73 -13.72 -5.15
C LYS A 175 -3.22 -14.08 -6.55
N ALA A 176 -4.29 -14.86 -6.60
CA ALA A 176 -5.00 -15.16 -7.84
C ALA A 176 -5.40 -13.87 -8.57
N ILE A 177 -5.23 -13.87 -9.90
CA ILE A 177 -5.60 -12.74 -10.74
C ILE A 177 -7.12 -12.61 -10.74
N THR A 178 -7.62 -11.43 -10.37
CA THR A 178 -9.06 -11.14 -10.48
C THR A 178 -9.46 -11.05 -11.95
N PRO A 179 -10.44 -11.86 -12.41
CA PRO A 179 -10.95 -11.79 -13.78
C PRO A 179 -11.42 -10.38 -14.14
N SER A 180 -11.26 -9.98 -15.42
CA SER A 180 -11.57 -8.63 -15.90
C SER A 180 -12.97 -8.14 -15.50
N LYS A 181 -14.00 -8.97 -15.72
CA LYS A 181 -15.42 -8.68 -15.42
C LYS A 181 -15.70 -8.44 -13.91
N LYS A 182 -14.84 -8.96 -13.02
CA LYS A 182 -14.96 -8.80 -11.55
C LYS A 182 -14.11 -7.65 -10.98
N LYS A 183 -13.37 -6.92 -11.83
CA LYS A 183 -12.59 -5.75 -11.38
C LYS A 183 -13.49 -4.54 -11.15
N SER A 184 -13.09 -3.69 -10.21
CA SER A 184 -13.75 -2.44 -9.85
C SER A 184 -12.74 -1.29 -9.77
N ASN A 185 -13.22 -0.04 -9.68
CA ASN A 185 -12.40 1.16 -9.65
C ASN A 185 -11.50 1.28 -10.90
N ILE A 186 -12.14 1.22 -12.07
CA ILE A 186 -11.48 1.16 -13.37
C ILE A 186 -12.03 2.22 -14.32
N VAL A 187 -11.20 2.58 -15.30
CA VAL A 187 -11.59 3.26 -16.53
C VAL A 187 -11.61 2.20 -17.64
N TYR A 188 -12.68 2.15 -18.42
CA TYR A 188 -12.91 1.15 -19.45
C TYR A 188 -13.38 1.81 -20.76
N SER A 189 -13.20 1.12 -21.88
CA SER A 189 -13.80 1.49 -23.17
C SER A 189 -14.72 0.39 -23.70
N ILE A 190 -15.80 0.81 -24.36
CA ILE A 190 -16.75 -0.08 -25.05
C ILE A 190 -16.81 0.38 -26.52
N PRO A 191 -16.39 -0.44 -27.47
CA PRO A 191 -16.43 -0.07 -28.89
C PRO A 191 -17.86 -0.12 -29.44
N CYS A 192 -18.17 0.81 -30.34
CA CYS A 192 -19.34 0.74 -31.21
C CYS A 192 -19.08 -0.27 -32.33
N LYS A 193 -20.08 -1.09 -32.67
CA LYS A 193 -19.99 -2.07 -33.75
C LYS A 193 -19.98 -1.41 -35.13
N ASP A 194 -20.62 -0.25 -35.26
CA ASP A 194 -21.04 0.29 -36.55
C ASP A 194 -20.15 1.43 -37.06
N CYS A 195 -19.58 2.26 -36.17
CA CYS A 195 -18.86 3.48 -36.57
C CYS A 195 -17.40 3.57 -36.10
N GLY A 196 -16.86 2.51 -35.49
CA GLY A 196 -15.47 2.47 -35.01
C GLY A 196 -15.15 3.39 -33.81
N LYS A 197 -16.10 4.23 -33.38
CA LYS A 197 -15.98 5.06 -32.17
C LYS A 197 -16.06 4.19 -30.91
N GLU A 198 -15.51 4.67 -29.81
CA GLU A 198 -15.59 4.00 -28.50
C GLU A 198 -16.21 4.92 -27.44
N TYR A 199 -16.98 4.33 -26.52
CA TYR A 199 -17.41 5.00 -25.28
C TYR A 199 -16.37 4.76 -24.20
N ILE A 200 -15.90 5.82 -23.55
CA ILE A 200 -14.99 5.74 -22.41
C ILE A 200 -15.76 6.09 -21.13
N GLY A 201 -15.63 5.26 -20.11
CA GLY A 201 -16.31 5.46 -18.85
C GLY A 201 -15.48 5.00 -17.65
N GLN A 202 -15.74 5.57 -16.48
CA GLN A 202 -15.26 5.04 -15.21
C GLN A 202 -16.35 4.36 -14.37
N THR A 203 -15.94 3.46 -13.49
CA THR A 203 -16.83 2.86 -12.49
C THR A 203 -16.10 2.50 -11.20
N SER A 204 -16.78 2.69 -10.06
CA SER A 204 -16.39 2.13 -8.75
C SER A 204 -16.98 0.74 -8.50
N GLN A 205 -18.00 0.34 -9.27
CA GLN A 205 -18.65 -0.97 -9.20
C GLN A 205 -17.84 -2.03 -9.97
N ARG A 206 -18.25 -3.30 -9.90
CA ARG A 206 -17.66 -4.33 -10.76
C ARG A 206 -17.99 -4.04 -12.22
N LEU A 207 -17.05 -4.33 -13.12
CA LEU A 207 -17.24 -4.08 -14.56
C LEU A 207 -18.50 -4.74 -15.11
N GLN A 208 -18.77 -5.99 -14.70
CA GLN A 208 -19.97 -6.71 -15.14
C GLN A 208 -21.26 -5.99 -14.76
N ASP A 209 -21.35 -5.49 -13.52
CA ASP A 209 -22.55 -4.81 -13.01
C ASP A 209 -22.75 -3.50 -13.78
N ARG A 210 -21.66 -2.79 -14.08
CA ARG A 210 -21.70 -1.57 -14.90
C ARG A 210 -22.12 -1.84 -16.35
N ILE A 211 -21.62 -2.91 -16.96
CA ILE A 211 -22.02 -3.35 -18.31
C ILE A 211 -23.51 -3.69 -18.31
N ASN A 212 -23.98 -4.44 -17.32
CA ASN A 212 -25.40 -4.79 -17.20
C ASN A 212 -26.26 -3.53 -17.07
N SER A 213 -25.85 -2.55 -16.26
CA SER A 213 -26.53 -1.25 -16.18
C SER A 213 -26.64 -0.58 -17.54
N HIS A 214 -25.56 -0.52 -18.35
CA HIS A 214 -25.65 0.05 -19.71
C HIS A 214 -26.57 -0.73 -20.64
N LYS A 215 -26.61 -2.07 -20.54
CA LYS A 215 -27.52 -2.92 -21.34
C LYS A 215 -28.99 -2.64 -21.03
N TYR A 216 -29.34 -2.54 -19.75
CA TYR A 216 -30.75 -2.47 -19.32
C TYR A 216 -31.28 -1.05 -19.15
N THR A 217 -30.43 -0.06 -18.88
CA THR A 217 -30.84 1.34 -18.74
C THR A 217 -31.00 1.98 -20.12
N LYS A 218 -32.25 2.28 -20.51
CA LYS A 218 -32.56 2.91 -21.81
C LYS A 218 -32.72 4.43 -21.78
N THR A 219 -32.46 5.09 -20.64
CA THR A 219 -32.57 6.54 -20.53
C THR A 219 -31.43 7.25 -21.29
N ALA A 220 -31.75 8.33 -22.02
CA ALA A 220 -30.81 9.09 -22.85
C ALA A 220 -29.81 9.96 -22.06
N SER A 221 -29.58 9.67 -20.78
CA SER A 221 -28.72 10.49 -19.91
C SER A 221 -27.22 10.23 -20.10
N THR A 222 -26.84 9.13 -20.76
CA THR A 222 -25.43 8.79 -20.99
C THR A 222 -25.06 9.01 -22.45
N ALA A 223 -23.82 9.42 -22.71
CA ALA A 223 -23.29 9.58 -24.07
C ALA A 223 -23.43 8.29 -24.91
N LEU A 224 -23.27 7.12 -24.28
CA LEU A 224 -23.50 5.81 -24.88
C LEU A 224 -24.94 5.65 -25.37
N ASN A 225 -25.94 5.92 -24.51
CA ASN A 225 -27.34 5.81 -24.89
C ASN A 225 -27.75 6.85 -25.92
N LYS A 226 -27.24 8.08 -25.80
CA LYS A 226 -27.48 9.15 -26.78
C LYS A 226 -27.01 8.72 -28.17
N HIS A 227 -25.77 8.26 -28.30
CA HIS A 227 -25.22 7.74 -29.56
C HIS A 227 -26.04 6.57 -30.12
N ARG A 228 -26.42 5.60 -29.26
CA ARG A 228 -27.31 4.51 -29.66
C ARG A 228 -28.64 5.01 -30.21
N THR A 229 -29.27 6.01 -29.58
CA THR A 229 -30.58 6.52 -30.02
C THR A 229 -30.51 7.43 -31.23
N THR A 230 -29.46 8.24 -31.37
CA THR A 230 -29.36 9.24 -32.45
C THR A 230 -28.78 8.65 -33.73
N GLU A 231 -27.79 7.76 -33.61
CA GLU A 231 -27.12 7.15 -34.76
C GLU A 231 -27.66 5.72 -35.05
N ASN A 232 -28.57 5.20 -34.22
CA ASN A 232 -29.11 3.84 -34.32
C ASN A 232 -28.03 2.73 -34.34
N HIS A 233 -26.93 2.96 -33.61
CA HIS A 233 -25.80 2.05 -33.51
C HIS A 233 -25.83 1.18 -32.25
N GLU A 234 -25.19 0.03 -32.28
CA GLU A 234 -25.04 -0.87 -31.13
C GLU A 234 -23.59 -0.95 -30.63
N PHE A 235 -23.44 -1.14 -29.31
CA PHE A 235 -22.14 -1.31 -28.65
C PHE A 235 -21.80 -2.78 -28.44
N ASP A 236 -20.53 -3.13 -28.62
CA ASP A 236 -20.01 -4.47 -28.34
C ASP A 236 -19.50 -4.57 -26.90
N TYR A 237 -20.40 -5.02 -26.01
CA TYR A 237 -20.09 -5.19 -24.59
C TYR A 237 -19.10 -6.33 -24.31
N GLU A 238 -18.97 -7.32 -25.20
CA GLU A 238 -18.03 -8.42 -24.98
C GLU A 238 -16.58 -7.99 -25.30
N LYS A 239 -16.41 -7.02 -26.20
CA LYS A 239 -15.11 -6.36 -26.48
C LYS A 239 -14.77 -5.21 -25.53
N THR A 240 -15.39 -5.15 -24.35
CA THR A 240 -15.06 -4.13 -23.34
C THR A 240 -13.61 -4.26 -22.87
N ARG A 241 -12.83 -3.18 -22.94
CA ARG A 241 -11.42 -3.13 -22.54
C ARG A 241 -11.23 -2.31 -21.28
N ILE A 242 -10.34 -2.76 -20.39
CA ILE A 242 -9.92 -1.96 -19.22
C ILE A 242 -8.71 -1.13 -19.63
N LEU A 243 -8.86 0.20 -19.59
CA LEU A 243 -7.80 1.15 -19.93
C LEU A 243 -6.88 1.42 -18.73
N THR A 244 -7.45 1.57 -17.53
CA THR A 244 -6.68 1.88 -16.31
C THR A 244 -7.41 1.39 -15.06
N THR A 245 -6.66 1.08 -14.00
CA THR A 245 -7.20 0.80 -12.66
C THR A 245 -6.75 1.89 -11.69
N GLN A 246 -7.69 2.55 -11.02
CA GLN A 246 -7.41 3.65 -10.09
C GLN A 246 -8.44 3.68 -8.96
N GLY A 247 -8.00 3.37 -7.73
CA GLY A 247 -8.85 3.34 -6.55
C GLY A 247 -9.37 4.71 -6.12
N ASN A 248 -8.55 5.76 -6.26
CA ASN A 248 -8.94 7.11 -5.88
C ASN A 248 -9.92 7.71 -6.91
N ARG A 249 -11.11 8.14 -6.46
CA ARG A 249 -12.16 8.70 -7.33
C ARG A 249 -11.68 9.88 -8.18
N LYS A 250 -11.06 10.89 -7.54
CA LYS A 250 -10.60 12.11 -8.25
C LYS A 250 -9.55 11.79 -9.29
N LEU A 251 -8.59 10.93 -8.95
CA LEU A 251 -7.58 10.50 -9.93
C LEU A 251 -8.24 9.68 -11.05
N ARG A 252 -9.22 8.83 -10.74
CA ARG A 252 -9.91 8.03 -11.76
C ARG A 252 -10.70 8.90 -12.75
N GLU A 253 -11.37 9.94 -12.26
CA GLU A 253 -12.04 10.96 -13.10
C GLU A 253 -11.03 11.67 -14.00
N ILE A 254 -9.88 12.08 -13.45
CA ILE A 254 -8.78 12.66 -14.23
C ILE A 254 -8.26 11.67 -15.29
N HIS A 255 -8.11 10.39 -14.97
CA HIS A 255 -7.69 9.37 -15.93
C HIS A 255 -8.73 9.14 -17.04
N GLU A 256 -10.03 9.17 -16.72
CA GLU A 256 -11.11 9.13 -17.70
C GLU A 256 -11.03 10.33 -18.64
N MET A 257 -10.91 11.54 -18.10
CA MET A 257 -10.69 12.77 -18.87
C MET A 257 -9.50 12.65 -19.82
N PHE A 258 -8.38 12.11 -19.32
CA PHE A 258 -7.18 11.90 -20.13
C PHE A 258 -7.42 10.95 -21.31
N HIS A 259 -8.11 9.83 -21.08
CA HIS A 259 -8.41 8.86 -22.14
C HIS A 259 -9.39 9.40 -23.18
N ILE A 260 -10.38 10.21 -22.77
CA ILE A 260 -11.30 10.92 -23.67
C ILE A 260 -10.51 11.94 -24.50
N GLN A 261 -9.71 12.79 -23.85
CA GLN A 261 -8.92 13.84 -24.52
C GLN A 261 -7.92 13.26 -25.53
N ALA A 262 -7.28 12.14 -25.20
CA ALA A 262 -6.30 11.49 -26.07
C ALA A 262 -6.93 10.88 -27.34
N ASN A 263 -8.24 10.55 -27.30
CA ASN A 263 -8.96 9.88 -28.39
C ASN A 263 -10.17 10.69 -28.88
N LEU A 264 -10.12 12.02 -28.76
CA LEU A 264 -11.26 12.94 -29.02
C LEU A 264 -11.99 12.71 -30.34
N GLU A 265 -11.26 12.32 -31.39
CA GLU A 265 -11.84 12.05 -32.73
C GLU A 265 -12.60 10.71 -32.79
N ASN A 266 -12.24 9.77 -31.92
CA ASN A 266 -12.76 8.40 -31.90
C ASN A 266 -13.62 8.11 -30.65
N THR A 267 -13.93 9.10 -29.81
CA THR A 267 -14.80 8.91 -28.64
C THR A 267 -16.21 9.42 -28.84
N VAL A 268 -17.21 8.73 -28.30
CA VAL A 268 -18.61 9.23 -28.25
C VAL A 268 -18.90 10.17 -27.06
N ASN A 269 -17.97 10.31 -26.12
CA ASN A 269 -18.11 11.18 -24.94
C ASN A 269 -18.25 12.67 -25.30
N ASP A 270 -18.89 13.45 -24.43
CA ASP A 270 -19.12 14.87 -24.69
C ASP A 270 -17.86 15.70 -24.34
N ARG A 271 -17.58 16.76 -25.09
CA ARG A 271 -16.43 17.66 -24.81
C ARG A 271 -16.51 18.37 -23.46
N HIS A 272 -17.68 18.35 -22.81
CA HIS A 272 -17.85 18.85 -21.45
C HIS A 272 -17.14 17.98 -20.41
N ASP A 273 -16.96 16.69 -20.71
CA ASP A 273 -16.36 15.71 -19.82
C ASP A 273 -14.88 16.00 -19.52
N VAL A 274 -14.21 16.86 -20.29
CA VAL A 274 -12.79 17.23 -20.14
C VAL A 274 -12.55 18.67 -19.68
N LYS A 275 -13.60 19.46 -19.41
CA LYS A 275 -13.49 20.92 -19.16
C LYS A 275 -12.62 21.32 -17.96
N GLN A 276 -12.48 20.45 -16.96
CA GLN A 276 -11.64 20.74 -15.79
C GLN A 276 -10.19 20.27 -15.95
N LEU A 277 -9.84 19.65 -17.08
CA LEU A 277 -8.49 19.22 -17.35
C LEU A 277 -7.63 20.43 -17.73
N SER A 278 -6.59 20.69 -16.94
CA SER A 278 -5.69 21.81 -17.20
C SER A 278 -5.03 21.70 -18.58
N LEU A 279 -5.06 22.79 -19.34
CA LEU A 279 -4.45 22.89 -20.67
C LEU A 279 -2.94 22.61 -20.65
N PHE A 280 -2.28 22.80 -19.50
CA PHE A 280 -0.87 22.48 -19.29
C PHE A 280 -0.52 21.02 -19.59
N TYR A 281 -1.46 20.09 -19.45
CA TYR A 281 -1.20 18.68 -19.72
C TYR A 281 -1.35 18.31 -21.19
N LEU A 282 -2.00 19.13 -22.02
CA LEU A 282 -2.27 18.80 -23.43
C LEU A 282 -1.01 18.49 -24.27
N PRO A 283 0.12 19.22 -24.13
CA PRO A 283 1.34 18.90 -24.86
C PRO A 283 1.91 17.52 -24.50
N LEU A 284 1.72 17.07 -23.25
CA LEU A 284 2.15 15.73 -22.81
C LEU A 284 1.27 14.61 -23.38
N LEU A 285 0.03 14.93 -23.78
CA LEU A 285 -0.93 13.96 -24.34
C LEU A 285 -0.76 13.73 -25.84
N LYS A 286 -0.32 14.76 -26.58
CA LYS A 286 -0.10 14.66 -28.04
C LYS A 286 1.15 13.88 -28.41
N ASN A 287 2.03 13.58 -27.45
CA ASN A 287 3.31 12.93 -27.71
C ASN A 287 3.42 11.63 -26.89
N PRO A 288 2.66 10.58 -27.22
CA PRO A 288 2.99 9.25 -26.76
C PRO A 288 4.29 8.89 -27.46
N ARG A 289 5.43 9.17 -26.83
CA ARG A 289 6.70 8.62 -27.27
C ARG A 289 6.47 7.14 -27.55
N LYS A 290 6.83 6.71 -28.76
CA LYS A 290 7.04 5.32 -29.15
C LYS A 290 7.91 4.64 -28.07
N THR A 291 7.32 4.13 -27.00
CA THR A 291 8.01 3.37 -25.95
C THR A 291 7.77 1.88 -26.15
N ASN A 292 7.76 1.43 -27.40
CA ASN A 292 7.64 0.01 -27.79
C ASN A 292 8.56 -0.35 -28.97
N GLU A 293 9.71 0.31 -29.15
CA GLU A 293 10.74 -0.17 -30.09
C GLU A 293 12.12 0.17 -29.53
N LYS A 294 12.71 -0.77 -28.78
CA LYS A 294 14.16 -1.04 -28.65
C LYS A 294 14.43 -2.02 -27.50
N GLU A 295 13.98 -3.27 -27.65
CA GLU A 295 14.63 -4.46 -27.06
C GLU A 295 14.49 -5.62 -28.04
N LYS A 296 14.99 -5.38 -29.27
CA LYS A 296 15.47 -6.42 -30.18
C LYS A 296 16.64 -5.78 -30.91
N LEU A 297 17.86 -6.03 -30.44
CA LEU A 297 19.09 -6.07 -31.23
C LEU A 297 20.25 -6.51 -30.32
N ASN A 298 20.73 -7.72 -30.66
CA ASN A 298 21.93 -8.44 -30.24
C ASN A 298 21.93 -9.05 -28.84
#